data_AF-A0A242LMQ1-F1
#
_entry.id   AF-A0A242LMQ1-F1
#
_cell.length_a   1.000
_cell.length_b   1.000
_cell.length_c   1.000
_cell.angle_alpha   90.00
_cell.angle_beta   90.00
_cell.angle_gamma   90.00
#
_symmetry.space_group_name_H-M   'P 1'
#
loop_
_entity.id
_entity.type
_entity.pdbx_description
1 polymer ?
#
loop_
_entity_poly.entity_id
_entity_poly.type
_entity_poly.pdbx_seq_one_letter_code
_entity_poly.pdbx_strand_id
1 'polypeptide(L)' 'MRTLYLMRHGQTLFNLRGKIQGACDSPFTKQGISQAQLARDYFLSQNVIFDHVYSSTQ' A
#
# COMPACT_ATOMS: atom_id res chain seq x y z
N MET A 1 -22.85 -0.47 -11.92
CA MET A 1 -21.84 -1.44 -11.44
C MET A 1 -20.91 -0.69 -10.51
N ARG A 2 -20.51 -1.27 -9.36
CA ARG A 2 -19.55 -0.67 -8.44
C ARG A 2 -18.30 -1.54 -8.42
N THR A 3 -17.13 -0.93 -8.47
CA THR A 3 -15.84 -1.62 -8.43
C THR A 3 -15.17 -1.33 -7.09
N LEU A 4 -14.81 -2.39 -6.37
CA LEU A 4 -14.06 -2.29 -5.12
C LEU A 4 -12.62 -2.72 -5.38
N TYR A 5 -11.67 -1.86 -5.04
CA TYR A 5 -10.25 -2.18 -5.08
C TYR A 5 -9.75 -2.46 -3.66
N LEU A 6 -9.04 -3.57 -3.49
CA LEU A 6 -8.36 -3.92 -2.24
C LEU A 6 -6.86 -3.93 -2.49
N MET A 7 -6.11 -3.29 -1.60
CA MET A 7 -4.66 -3.21 -1.67
C MET A 7 -4.06 -3.52 -0.30
N ARG A 8 -2.96 -4.28 -0.30
CA ARG A 8 -2.09 -4.45 0.85
C ARG A 8 -0.91 -3.50 0.73
N HIS A 9 -0.46 -2.94 1.85
CA HIS A 9 0.73 -2.10 1.90
C HIS A 9 1.99 -2.84 1.40
N GLY A 10 3.00 -2.09 0.97
CA GLY A 10 4.29 -2.61 0.53
C GLY A 10 5.17 -3.11 1.67
N GLN A 11 6.41 -3.50 1.35
CA GLN A 11 7.36 -4.02 2.33
C GLN A 11 7.71 -3.00 3.43
N THR A 12 7.55 -3.39 4.70
CA THR A 12 8.05 -2.65 5.86
C THR A 12 9.39 -3.19 6.35
N LEU A 13 10.08 -2.42 7.20
CA LEU A 13 11.32 -2.87 7.84
C LEU A 13 11.13 -4.18 8.63
N PHE A 14 9.96 -4.39 9.25
CA PHE A 14 9.68 -5.62 9.98
C PHE A 14 9.38 -6.80 9.07
N ASN A 15 8.71 -6.59 7.93
CA ASN A 15 8.58 -7.65 6.92
C ASN A 15 9.96 -8.11 6.44
N LEU A 16 10.86 -7.17 6.15
CA LEU A 16 12.23 -7.46 5.74
C LEU A 16 13.00 -8.25 6.81
N ARG A 17 12.77 -7.94 8.09
CA ARG A 17 13.41 -8.61 9.24
C ARG A 17 12.69 -9.90 9.68
N GLY A 18 11.61 -10.31 9.01
CA GLY A 18 10.81 -11.47 9.40
C GLY A 18 10.13 -11.34 10.77
N LYS A 19 9.86 -10.11 11.22
CA LYS A 19 9.23 -9.83 12.52
C LYS A 19 7.73 -9.61 12.37
N ILE A 20 6.98 -10.06 13.38
CA ILE A 20 5.56 -9.73 13.53
C ILE A 20 5.45 -8.27 14.01
N GLN A 21 4.64 -7.46 13.32
CA GLN A 21 4.49 -6.03 13.59
C GLN A 21 3.52 -5.74 14.74
N GLY A 22 2.41 -6.47 14.83
CA GLY A 22 1.35 -6.13 15.79
C GLY A 22 0.79 -4.73 15.55
N ALA A 23 0.50 -3.98 16.61
CA ALA A 23 0.14 -2.56 16.55
C ALA A 23 1.40 -1.70 16.73
N CYS A 24 2.17 -1.55 15.67
CA CYS A 24 3.42 -0.79 15.65
C CYS A 24 3.62 -0.18 14.26
N ASP A 25 4.11 1.04 14.19
CA ASP A 25 4.32 1.78 12.94
C ASP A 25 5.74 1.52 12.39
N SER A 26 5.94 0.35 11.80
CA SER A 26 7.22 0.00 11.18
C SER A 26 7.36 0.73 9.84
N PRO A 27 8.43 1.53 9.63
CA PRO A 27 8.55 2.32 8.42
C PRO A 27 8.66 1.45 7.17
N PHE A 28 8.17 1.96 6.04
CA PHE A 28 8.40 1.35 4.73
C PHE A 28 9.89 1.31 4.40
N THR A 29 10.30 0.26 3.70
CA THR A 29 11.61 0.25 3.05
C THR A 29 11.56 1.08 1.76
N LYS A 30 12.72 1.38 1.18
CA LYS A 30 12.78 1.98 -0.17
C LYS A 30 12.01 1.15 -1.20
N GLN A 31 12.03 -0.18 -1.06
CA GLN A 31 11.25 -1.09 -1.89
C GLN A 31 9.75 -0.92 -1.64
N GLY A 32 9.30 -0.83 -0.39
CA GLY A 32 7.89 -0.60 -0.06
C GLY A 32 7.34 0.70 -0.67
N ILE A 33 8.13 1.78 -0.63
CA ILE A 33 7.76 3.06 -1.27
C ILE A 33 7.68 2.90 -2.79
N SER A 34 8.67 2.25 -3.40
CA SER A 34 8.67 1.97 -4.84
C SER A 34 7.46 1.14 -5.28
N GLN A 35 7.06 0.15 -4.48
CA GLN A 35 5.85 -0.64 -4.73
C GLN A 35 4.57 0.21 -4.73
N ALA A 36 4.44 1.16 -3.81
CA ALA A 36 3.30 2.09 -3.79
C ALA A 36 3.28 3.00 -5.03
N GLN A 37 4.46 3.46 -5.49
CA GLN A 37 4.57 4.27 -6.70
C GLN A 37 4.17 3.48 -7.96
N LEU A 38 4.59 2.22 -8.08
CA LEU A 38 4.18 1.35 -9.19
C LEU A 38 2.66 1.14 -9.21
N ALA A 39 2.04 0.96 -8.04
CA ALA A 39 0.59 0.80 -7.97
C ALA A 39 -0.16 2.08 -8.36
N ARG A 40 0.35 3.26 -7.97
CA ARG A 40 -0.15 4.55 -8.46
C ARG A 40 -0.07 4.61 -9.99
N ASP A 41 1.09 4.29 -10.57
CA ASP A 41 1.30 4.36 -12.01
C ASP A 41 0.36 3.41 -12.77
N TYR A 42 0.09 2.22 -12.22
CA TYR A 42 -0.91 1.31 -12.73
C TYR A 42 -2.30 1.96 -12.76
N PHE A 43 -2.77 2.52 -11.65
CA PHE A 43 -4.11 3.14 -11.60
C PHE A 43 -4.24 4.32 -12.56
N LEU A 44 -3.19 5.13 -12.70
CA LEU A 44 -3.16 6.22 -13.69
C LEU A 44 -3.21 5.67 -15.13
N SER A 45 -2.46 4.61 -15.44
CA SER A 45 -2.46 3.99 -16.78
C SER A 45 -3.82 3.42 -17.16
N GLN A 46 -4.59 2.96 -16.18
CA GLN A 46 -5.93 2.40 -16.35
C GLN A 46 -7.03 3.47 -16.24
N ASN A 47 -6.65 4.75 -16.04
CA ASN A 47 -7.55 5.87 -15.82
C ASN A 47 -8.59 5.60 -14.70
N VAL A 48 -8.14 4.95 -13.62
CA VAL A 48 -8.99 4.63 -12.47
C VAL A 48 -9.18 5.88 -11.61
N ILE A 49 -10.43 6.25 -11.38
CA ILE A 49 -10.83 7.37 -10.53
C ILE A 49 -11.51 6.80 -9.28
N PHE A 50 -11.07 7.24 -8.11
CA PHE A 50 -11.64 6.82 -6.83
C PHE A 50 -12.51 7.93 -6.25
N ASP A 51 -13.78 7.62 -5.98
CA ASP A 51 -14.69 8.54 -5.27
C ASP A 51 -14.38 8.58 -3.77
N HIS A 52 -13.94 7.46 -3.20
CA HIS A 52 -13.63 7.31 -1.79
C HIS A 52 -12.39 6.43 -1.59
N VAL A 53 -11.59 6.78 -0.59
CA VAL A 53 -10.39 6.03 -0.19
C VAL A 53 -10.37 5.89 1.33
N TYR A 54 -10.03 4.71 1.82
CA TYR A 54 -9.99 4.39 3.24
C TYR A 54 -8.68 3.65 3.57
N SER A 55 -8.10 3.94 4.73
CA SER A 55 -6.90 3.26 5.25
C SER A 55 -6.94 3.16 6.77
N SER A 56 -6.01 2.39 7.34
CA SER A 56 -5.71 2.44 8.77
C SER A 56 -5.10 3.79 9.17
N THR A 57 -5.01 4.03 10.48
CA THR A 57 -4.26 5.15 11.09
C THR A 57 -2.74 4.91 11.16
N GLN A 58 -2.32 3.70 10.80
CA GLN A 58 -0.95 3.24 10.65
C GLN A 58 -0.67 3.06 9.16
#